data_AF-A0A2M7PEW9-F1
#
_entry.id   AF-A0A2M7PEW9-F1
#
_cell.length_a   1.000
_cell.length_b   1.000
_cell.length_c   1.000
_cell.angle_alpha   90.00
_cell.angle_beta   90.00
_cell.angle_gamma   90.00
#
_symmetry.space_group_name_H-M   'P 1'
#
loop_
_entity.id
_entity.type
_entity.pdbx_description
1 polymer ?
#
loop_
_entity_poly.entity_id
_entity_poly.type
_entity_poly.pdbx_seq_one_letter_code
_entity_poly.pdbx_strand_id
1 'polypeptide(L)'
;LNRALEELRRITRPGSNLFLISDFQGFGAAGEKHLFQLSRHNDISAIQVYDPLEQQLPPAGAYSITDGRDRSLLLTGDQAMRRRFQQNFASKTALLKERLGSMGIPLLQVSTVDAPLYYFRNLLGRRK
;
A
#
# COMPACT_ATOMS: atom_id res chain seq x y z
N LEU A 1 0.71 10.60 2.62
CA LEU A 1 1.78 10.20 1.66
C LEU A 1 2.37 11.37 0.85
N ASN A 2 1.58 12.18 0.13
CA ASN A 2 2.12 13.20 -0.80
C ASN A 2 3.12 14.18 -0.17
N ARG A 3 2.82 14.74 1.01
CA ARG A 3 3.76 15.64 1.73
C ARG A 3 5.08 14.95 2.12
N ALA A 4 5.01 13.68 2.51
CA ALA A 4 6.22 12.93 2.85
C ALA A 4 7.13 12.70 1.63
N LEU A 5 6.54 12.45 0.45
CA LEU A 5 7.29 12.33 -0.81
C LEU A 5 7.91 13.67 -1.26
N GLU A 6 7.23 14.78 -1.00
CA GLU A 6 7.77 16.11 -1.25
C GLU A 6 9.01 16.39 -0.38
N GLU A 7 8.93 16.15 0.92
CA GLU A 7 10.06 16.31 1.83
C GLU A 7 11.21 15.34 1.51
N LEU A 8 10.89 14.09 1.16
CA LEU A 8 11.89 13.10 0.74
C LEU A 8 12.71 13.60 -0.44
N ARG A 9 12.09 14.32 -1.39
CA ARG A 9 12.78 14.91 -2.53
C ARG A 9 13.74 16.04 -2.15
N ARG A 10 13.52 16.73 -1.03
CA ARG A 10 14.43 17.79 -0.54
C ARG A 10 15.68 17.23 0.12
N ILE A 11 15.56 16.07 0.76
CA ILE A 11 16.64 15.51 1.59
C ILE A 11 17.43 14.40 0.89
N THR A 12 16.88 13.75 -0.14
CA THR A 12 17.51 12.60 -0.78
C THR A 12 18.60 13.03 -1.77
N ARG A 13 19.79 12.44 -1.64
CA ARG A 13 20.88 12.61 -2.59
C ARG A 13 20.73 11.64 -3.77
N PRO A 14 21.07 12.03 -5.01
CA PRO A 14 21.13 11.10 -6.13
C PRO A 14 21.97 9.86 -5.83
N GLY A 15 21.56 8.71 -6.35
CA GLY A 15 22.21 7.41 -6.14
C GLY A 15 21.82 6.72 -4.83
N SER A 16 20.80 7.20 -4.12
CA SER A 16 20.33 6.58 -2.88
C SER A 16 19.43 5.38 -3.16
N ASN A 17 19.44 4.41 -2.25
CA ASN A 17 18.47 3.32 -2.20
C ASN A 17 17.34 3.68 -1.23
N LEU A 18 16.11 3.78 -1.72
CA LEU A 18 14.93 4.19 -0.97
C LEU A 18 13.96 3.01 -0.80
N PHE A 19 13.53 2.77 0.43
CA PHE A 19 12.46 1.81 0.73
C PHE A 19 11.23 2.58 1.21
N LEU A 20 10.14 2.51 0.44
CA LEU A 20 8.88 3.19 0.76
C LEU A 20 7.89 2.20 1.36
N ILE A 21 7.65 2.29 2.66
CA ILE A 21 6.71 1.42 3.38
C ILE A 21 5.45 2.23 3.70
N SER A 22 4.31 1.85 3.15
CA SER A 22 3.03 2.55 3.36
C SER A 22 1.86 1.64 2.99
N ASP A 23 0.67 1.93 3.51
CA ASP A 23 -0.60 1.40 3.00
C ASP A 23 -1.04 2.03 1.67
N PHE A 24 -0.31 3.05 1.18
CA PHE A 24 -0.60 3.84 -0.03
C PHE A 24 -1.99 4.49 -0.05
N GLN A 25 -2.61 4.67 1.12
CA GLN A 25 -3.88 5.39 1.21
C GLN A 25 -3.70 6.85 0.79
N GLY A 26 -4.57 7.32 -0.11
CA GLY A 26 -4.50 8.67 -0.66
C GLY A 26 -3.35 8.93 -1.63
N PHE A 27 -2.73 7.89 -2.20
CA PHE A 27 -1.78 8.04 -3.30
C PHE A 27 -2.48 8.58 -4.56
N GLY A 28 -2.25 9.87 -4.84
CA GLY A 28 -2.83 10.58 -5.98
C GLY A 28 -1.76 11.12 -6.93
N ALA A 29 -2.20 11.82 -7.98
CA ALA A 29 -1.33 12.32 -9.05
C ALA A 29 -0.16 13.19 -8.58
N ALA A 30 -0.34 13.96 -7.50
CA ALA A 30 0.74 14.75 -6.90
C ALA A 30 1.86 13.85 -6.35
N GLY A 31 1.49 12.82 -5.59
CA GLY A 31 2.46 11.84 -5.05
C GLY A 31 3.17 11.07 -6.16
N GLU A 32 2.43 10.69 -7.20
CA GLU A 32 2.98 10.02 -8.40
C GLU A 32 4.05 10.89 -9.09
N LYS A 33 3.78 12.18 -9.27
CA LYS A 33 4.77 13.11 -9.84
C LYS A 33 6.04 13.21 -8.99
N HIS A 34 5.91 13.25 -7.66
CA HIS A 34 7.09 13.28 -6.78
C HIS A 34 7.88 11.97 -6.85
N LEU A 35 7.18 10.84 -6.86
CA LEU A 35 7.80 9.52 -6.89
C LEU A 35 8.51 9.27 -8.23
N PHE A 36 7.92 9.69 -9.34
CA PHE A 36 8.54 9.62 -10.67
C PHE A 36 9.85 10.42 -10.74
N GLN A 37 9.89 11.62 -10.17
CA GLN A 37 11.12 12.41 -10.16
C GLN A 37 12.19 11.79 -9.26
N LEU A 38 11.78 11.18 -8.14
CA LEU A 38 12.69 10.46 -7.26
C LEU A 38 13.29 9.23 -7.95
N SER A 39 12.49 8.45 -8.70
CA SER A 39 12.95 7.20 -9.33
C SER A 39 13.95 7.41 -10.46
N ARG A 40 14.01 8.61 -11.06
CA ARG A 40 15.00 8.95 -12.09
C ARG A 40 16.44 8.96 -11.58
N HIS A 41 16.63 9.19 -10.28
CA HIS A 41 17.95 9.38 -9.69
C HIS A 41 18.21 8.47 -8.49
N ASN A 42 17.26 7.60 -8.12
CA ASN A 42 17.33 6.74 -6.95
C ASN A 42 16.72 5.37 -7.27
N ASP A 43 17.24 4.31 -6.65
CA ASP A 43 16.58 3.01 -6.68
C ASP A 43 15.50 2.99 -5.60
N ILE A 44 14.25 2.75 -5.99
CA ILE A 44 13.10 2.80 -5.08
C ILE A 44 12.46 1.42 -5.02
N SER A 45 12.25 0.90 -3.82
CA SER A 45 11.45 -0.30 -3.57
C SER A 45 10.21 0.07 -2.76
N ALA A 46 9.02 -0.15 -3.32
CA ALA A 46 7.75 0.10 -2.66
C ALA A 46 7.25 -1.16 -1.93
N ILE A 47 6.80 -0.98 -0.69
CA ILE A 47 6.28 -2.03 0.17
C ILE A 47 4.90 -1.56 0.65
N GLN A 48 3.85 -2.14 0.07
CA GLN A 48 2.49 -1.95 0.50
C GLN A 48 2.18 -2.82 1.71
N VAL A 49 1.85 -2.19 2.83
CA VAL A 49 1.35 -2.89 4.02
C VAL A 49 -0.18 -2.87 3.98
N TYR A 50 -0.82 -4.02 4.10
CA TYR A 50 -2.28 -4.13 4.11
C TYR A 50 -2.77 -5.07 5.22
N ASP A 51 -3.98 -4.82 5.72
CA ASP A 51 -4.63 -5.67 6.72
C ASP A 51 -5.50 -6.75 6.05
N PRO A 52 -5.38 -8.06 6.38
CA PRO A 52 -6.26 -9.11 5.87
C PRO A 52 -7.74 -8.90 6.14
N LEU A 53 -8.09 -8.16 7.19
CA LEU A 53 -9.48 -7.80 7.47
C LEU A 53 -10.09 -6.92 6.36
N GLU A 54 -9.26 -6.26 5.54
CA GLU A 54 -9.70 -5.58 4.32
C GLU A 54 -9.94 -6.54 3.14
N GLN A 55 -9.38 -7.77 3.16
CA GLN A 55 -9.54 -8.80 2.12
C GLN A 55 -10.70 -9.76 2.36
N GLN A 56 -11.01 -10.08 3.62
CA GLN A 56 -12.15 -10.89 3.98
C GLN A 56 -12.88 -10.22 5.15
N LEU A 57 -14.03 -9.59 4.82
CA LEU A 57 -15.00 -9.23 5.85
C LEU A 57 -15.32 -10.49 6.67
N PRO A 58 -15.30 -10.40 8.00
CA PRO A 58 -15.53 -11.55 8.86
C PRO A 58 -16.91 -12.19 8.60
N PRO A 59 -17.11 -13.47 8.99
CA PRO A 59 -18.35 -14.22 8.74
C PRO A 59 -19.61 -13.45 9.16
N ALA A 60 -20.77 -13.81 8.60
CA ALA A 60 -21.97 -12.97 8.65
C ALA A 60 -22.30 -12.55 10.09
N GLY A 61 -22.32 -11.24 10.34
CA GLY A 61 -22.54 -10.69 11.67
C GLY A 61 -22.71 -9.17 11.63
N ALA A 62 -23.24 -8.63 12.72
CA ALA A 62 -23.28 -7.19 12.94
C ALA A 62 -21.95 -6.77 13.59
N TYR A 63 -21.07 -6.15 12.81
CA TYR A 63 -19.80 -5.63 13.32
C TYR A 63 -19.94 -4.14 13.59
N SER A 64 -19.74 -3.70 14.82
CA SER A 64 -19.63 -2.27 15.11
C SER A 64 -18.29 -1.77 14.57
N ILE A 65 -18.32 -1.06 13.45
CA ILE A 65 -17.14 -0.40 12.90
C ILE A 65 -17.18 1.05 13.33
N THR A 66 -16.03 1.56 13.78
CA THR A 66 -15.89 2.96 14.14
C THR A 66 -14.62 3.52 13.55
N ASP A 67 -14.72 4.72 12.99
CA ASP A 67 -13.59 5.52 12.52
C ASP A 67 -13.06 6.46 13.62
N GLY A 68 -13.50 6.25 14.86
CA GLY A 68 -13.17 7.08 16.02
C GLY A 68 -14.08 8.31 16.20
N ARG A 69 -14.99 8.60 15.27
CA ARG A 69 -15.99 9.68 15.39
C ARG A 69 -17.42 9.18 15.27
N ASP A 70 -17.67 8.25 14.35
CA ASP A 70 -18.98 7.62 14.16
C ASP A 70 -18.90 6.12 14.41
N ARG A 71 -19.95 5.55 14.99
CA ARG A 71 -20.16 4.10 15.10
C ARG A 71 -21.21 3.70 14.09
N SER A 72 -20.83 2.90 13.11
CA SER A 72 -21.73 2.31 12.14
C SER A 72 -21.79 0.80 12.31
N LEU A 73 -23.00 0.25 12.25
CA LEU A 73 -23.22 -1.19 12.29
C LEU A 73 -23.00 -1.74 10.88
N LEU A 74 -21.85 -2.38 10.65
CA LEU A 74 -21.58 -3.01 9.37
C LEU A 74 -22.18 -4.42 9.40
N LEU A 75 -23.33 -4.55 8.74
CA LEU A 75 -24.01 -5.82 8.53
C LEU A 75 -23.25 -6.60 7.46
N THR A 76 -22.31 -7.45 7.87
CA THR A 76 -21.47 -8.22 6.93
C THR A 76 -22.22 -9.39 6.27
N GLY A 77 -23.54 -9.52 6.45
CA GLY A 77 -24.36 -10.60 5.89
C GLY A 77 -24.58 -10.51 4.37
N ASP A 78 -24.34 -9.35 3.75
CA ASP A 78 -24.56 -9.15 2.32
C ASP A 78 -23.36 -9.63 1.49
N GLN A 79 -23.53 -10.76 0.79
CA GLN A 79 -22.54 -11.29 -0.14
C GLN A 79 -22.18 -10.31 -1.27
N ALA A 80 -23.12 -9.46 -1.71
CA ALA A 80 -22.86 -8.46 -2.75
C ALA A 80 -21.93 -7.36 -2.22
N MET A 81 -22.15 -6.90 -0.98
CA MET A 81 -21.25 -5.96 -0.30
C MET A 81 -19.84 -6.54 -0.17
N ARG A 82 -19.69 -7.80 0.24
CA ARG A 82 -18.38 -8.47 0.35
C ARG A 82 -17.64 -8.52 -0.99
N ARG A 83 -18.32 -8.95 -2.05
CA ARG A 83 -17.73 -9.02 -3.40
C ARG A 83 -17.29 -7.64 -3.89
N ARG A 84 -18.11 -6.60 -3.67
CA ARG A 84 -17.78 -5.23 -4.07
C ARG A 84 -16.56 -4.70 -3.31
N PHE A 85 -16.44 -4.98 -2.02
CA PHE A 85 -15.26 -4.61 -1.23
C PHE A 85 -13.98 -5.28 -1.76
N GLN A 86 -14.03 -6.60 -2.00
CA GLN A 86 -12.90 -7.35 -2.55
C GLN A 86 -12.47 -6.84 -3.93
N GLN A 87 -13.46 -6.59 -4.81
CA GLN A 87 -13.20 -6.04 -6.15
C GLN A 87 -12.56 -4.65 -6.06
N ASN A 88 -13.07 -3.77 -5.20
CA ASN A 88 -12.49 -2.43 -5.01
C ASN A 88 -11.03 -2.49 -4.52
N PHE A 89 -10.72 -3.39 -3.58
CA PHE A 89 -9.35 -3.58 -3.10
C PHE A 89 -8.43 -4.09 -4.21
N ALA A 90 -8.87 -5.11 -4.96
CA ALA A 90 -8.12 -5.66 -6.08
C ALA A 90 -7.87 -4.62 -7.17
N SER A 91 -8.87 -3.82 -7.54
CA SER A 91 -8.73 -2.75 -8.54
C SER A 91 -7.77 -1.65 -8.07
N LYS A 92 -7.85 -1.21 -6.81
CA LYS A 92 -6.92 -0.22 -6.24
C LYS A 92 -5.48 -0.74 -6.26
N THR A 93 -5.29 -1.99 -5.87
CA THR A 93 -3.98 -2.66 -5.87
C THR A 93 -3.42 -2.78 -7.28
N ALA A 94 -4.23 -3.19 -8.25
CA ALA A 94 -3.81 -3.32 -9.64
C ALA A 94 -3.38 -1.96 -10.21
N LEU A 95 -4.16 -0.90 -9.96
CA LEU A 95 -3.83 0.45 -10.39
C LEU A 95 -2.54 0.96 -9.75
N LEU A 96 -2.32 0.69 -8.46
CA LEU A 96 -1.08 1.05 -7.77
C LEU A 96 0.12 0.32 -8.41
N LYS A 97 -0.01 -0.97 -8.68
CA LYS A 97 1.03 -1.78 -9.32
C LYS A 97 1.36 -1.28 -10.71
N GLU A 98 0.35 -0.91 -11.50
CA GLU A 98 0.53 -0.34 -12.85
C GLU A 98 1.29 0.98 -12.78
N ARG A 99 0.87 1.91 -11.90
CA ARG A 99 1.52 3.21 -11.72
C ARG A 99 2.96 3.08 -11.26
N LEU A 100 3.24 2.21 -10.28
CA LEU A 100 4.60 1.98 -9.82
C LEU A 100 5.46 1.29 -10.89
N GLY A 101 4.87 0.32 -11.60
CA GLY A 101 5.53 -0.39 -12.69
C GLY A 101 5.94 0.53 -13.86
N SER A 102 5.09 1.50 -14.22
CA SER A 102 5.42 2.48 -15.28
C SER A 102 6.60 3.39 -14.90
N MET A 103 6.89 3.51 -13.61
CA MET A 103 8.04 4.26 -13.08
C MET A 103 9.28 3.38 -12.82
N GLY A 104 9.22 2.08 -13.13
CA GLY A 104 10.28 1.11 -12.84
C GLY A 104 10.40 0.73 -11.36
N ILE A 105 9.39 1.04 -10.55
CA ILE A 105 9.41 0.84 -9.10
C ILE A 105 8.77 -0.52 -8.78
N PRO A 106 9.52 -1.51 -8.25
CA PRO A 106 8.94 -2.75 -7.79
C PRO A 106 8.00 -2.50 -6.60
N LEU A 107 6.81 -3.11 -6.65
CA LEU A 107 5.85 -3.14 -5.57
C LEU A 107 5.81 -4.52 -4.91
N LEU A 108 6.02 -4.53 -3.61
CA LEU A 108 5.90 -5.69 -2.73
C LEU A 108 4.70 -5.49 -1.84
N GLN A 109 3.97 -6.56 -1.56
CA GLN A 109 2.83 -6.52 -0.67
C GLN A 109 3.14 -7.37 0.56
N VAL A 110 2.91 -6.81 1.74
CA VAL A 110 3.14 -7.46 3.03
C VAL A 110 1.89 -7.30 3.87
N SER A 111 1.42 -8.40 4.44
CA SER A 111 0.27 -8.36 5.32
C SER A 111 0.64 -8.01 6.76
N THR A 112 -0.25 -7.34 7.49
CA THR A 112 -0.06 -7.04 8.93
C THR A 112 -0.06 -8.29 9.83
N VAL A 113 -0.53 -9.42 9.33
CA VAL A 113 -0.49 -10.71 10.05
C VAL A 113 0.74 -11.55 9.72
N ASP A 114 1.52 -11.17 8.71
CA ASP A 114 2.73 -11.88 8.32
C ASP A 114 3.89 -11.47 9.24
N ALA A 115 4.67 -12.45 9.72
CA ALA A 115 5.87 -12.18 10.50
C ALA A 115 6.88 -11.37 9.66
N PRO A 116 7.10 -10.06 9.94
CA PRO A 116 7.77 -9.16 8.99
C PRO A 116 9.21 -9.59 8.69
N LEU A 117 9.90 -10.13 9.70
CA LEU A 117 11.30 -10.55 9.62
C LEU A 117 11.56 -11.65 8.57
N TYR A 118 10.57 -12.49 8.25
CA TYR A 118 10.78 -13.59 7.30
C TYR A 118 10.82 -13.11 5.85
N TYR A 119 10.05 -12.06 5.54
CA TYR A 119 9.96 -11.50 4.18
C TYR A 119 11.18 -10.63 3.84
N PHE A 120 11.62 -9.77 4.76
CA PHE A 120 12.76 -8.88 4.51
C PHE A 120 14.08 -9.64 4.30
N ARG A 121 14.27 -10.80 4.96
CA ARG A 121 15.50 -11.60 4.83
C ARG A 121 15.67 -12.23 3.44
N ASN A 122 14.58 -12.72 2.84
CA ASN A 122 14.61 -13.29 1.49
C ASN A 122 14.74 -12.23 0.40
N LEU A 123 14.34 -11.00 0.71
CA LEU A 123 14.30 -9.90 -0.24
C LEU A 123 15.61 -9.12 -0.30
N LEU A 124 16.23 -8.85 0.85
CA LEU A 124 17.52 -8.15 0.95
C LEU A 124 18.71 -9.07 0.69
N GLY A 125 18.56 -10.39 0.85
CA GLY A 125 19.62 -11.37 0.60
C GLY A 125 19.92 -11.66 -0.88
N ARG A 126 19.10 -11.18 -1.82
CA ARG A 126 19.21 -11.49 -3.26
C ARG A 126 19.80 -10.37 -4.12
N ARG A 127 20.11 -9.20 -3.55
CA ARG A 127 20.80 -8.13 -4.28
C ARG A 127 22.29 -8.16 -3.91
N LYS A 128 23.08 -8.89 -4.71
CA LYS A 128 24.53 -8.72 -4.88
C LYS A 128 24.76 -8.04 -6.22
#